data_AF-A0A3M1LA27-F1
#
_entry.id   AF-A0A3M1LA27-F1
#
_cell.length_a   1.000
_cell.length_b   1.000
_cell.length_c   1.000
_cell.angle_alpha   90.00
_cell.angle_beta   90.00
_cell.angle_gamma   90.00
#
_symmetry.space_group_name_H-M   'P 1'
#
loop_
_entity.id
_entity.type
_entity.pdbx_description
1 polymer ?
#
loop_
_entity_poly.entity_id
_entity_poly.type
_entity_poly.pdbx_seq_one_letter_code
_entity_poly.pdbx_strand_id
1 'polypeptide(L)'
;MNHWDTILDEAERLAMQLHRLEVDLAEAEKAGDYYVIQGYDDTAMSRYLKLMAERPPLRSRRSQRHFRNLWTIWRGWQTTLQGQDKARAWGWGVRMAK
;
A
#
# COMPACT_ATOMS: atom_id res chain seq x y z
N MET A 1 -5.90 3.34 -24.05
CA MET A 1 -5.25 2.62 -22.95
C MET A 1 -6.34 1.87 -22.22
N ASN A 2 -6.22 0.55 -22.09
CA ASN A 2 -7.24 -0.26 -21.42
C ASN A 2 -7.23 0.04 -19.91
N HIS A 3 -8.37 -0.16 -19.26
CA HIS A 3 -8.51 -0.06 -17.80
C HIS A 3 -7.48 -0.93 -17.07
N TRP A 4 -7.23 -2.12 -17.60
CA TRP A 4 -6.20 -3.03 -17.07
C TRP A 4 -4.77 -2.53 -17.23
N ASP A 5 -4.45 -1.86 -18.33
CA ASP A 5 -3.11 -1.28 -18.53
C ASP A 5 -2.84 -0.22 -17.47
N THR A 6 -3.84 0.60 -17.13
CA THR A 6 -3.72 1.62 -16.07
C THR A 6 -3.49 0.98 -14.70
N ILE A 7 -4.19 -0.13 -14.40
CA ILE A 7 -3.98 -0.87 -13.14
C ILE A 7 -2.56 -1.43 -13.06
N LEU A 8 -2.04 -1.99 -14.15
CA LEU A 8 -0.71 -2.59 -14.19
C LEU A 8 0.40 -1.54 -14.14
N ASP A 9 0.24 -0.41 -14.83
CA ASP A 9 1.19 0.71 -14.77
C ASP A 9 1.30 1.27 -13.34
N GLU A 10 0.16 1.43 -12.66
CA GLU A 10 0.13 1.87 -11.26
C GLU A 10 0.71 0.81 -10.32
N ALA A 11 0.49 -0.48 -10.60
CA ALA A 11 1.10 -1.57 -9.86
C ALA A 11 2.63 -1.59 -9.99
N GLU A 12 3.17 -1.36 -11.20
CA GLU A 12 4.61 -1.29 -11.43
C GLU A 12 5.24 -0.11 -10.69
N ARG A 13 4.60 1.07 -10.74
CA ARG A 13 5.02 2.24 -9.96
C ARG A 13 5.05 1.96 -8.46
N LEU A 14 4.00 1.31 -7.96
CA LEU A 14 3.94 0.90 -6.56
C LEU A 14 5.05 -0.09 -6.20
N ALA A 15 5.31 -1.09 -7.05
CA ALA A 15 6.35 -2.09 -6.83
C ALA A 15 7.74 -1.44 -6.69
N MET A 16 8.06 -0.49 -7.58
CA MET A 16 9.30 0.28 -7.50
C MET A 16 9.42 1.05 -6.18
N GLN A 17 8.32 1.64 -5.69
CA GLN A 17 8.34 2.36 -4.41
C GLN A 17 8.50 1.42 -3.22
N LEU A 18 7.82 0.27 -3.21
CA LEU A 18 7.95 -0.76 -2.17
C LEU A 18 9.40 -1.25 -2.07
N HIS A 19 10.03 -1.53 -3.21
CA HIS A 19 11.43 -1.95 -3.28
C HIS A 19 12.38 -0.84 -2.81
N ARG A 20 12.25 0.36 -3.37
CA ARG A 20 13.10 1.52 -3.03
C ARG A 20 13.07 1.86 -1.54
N LEU A 21 11.91 1.70 -0.89
CA LEU A 21 11.74 2.01 0.52
C LEU A 21 11.96 0.80 1.44
N GLU A 22 12.40 -0.34 0.91
CA GLU A 22 12.66 -1.57 1.68
C GLU A 22 11.48 -1.94 2.58
N VAL A 23 10.27 -1.85 2.04
CA VAL A 23 9.03 -2.17 2.77
C VAL A 23 8.96 -3.68 2.99
N ASP A 24 8.53 -4.09 4.18
CA ASP A 24 8.18 -5.48 4.44
C ASP A 24 6.92 -5.82 3.63
N LEU A 25 7.09 -6.68 2.62
CA LEU A 25 6.01 -7.05 1.72
C LEU A 25 4.89 -7.80 2.43
N ALA A 26 5.17 -8.53 3.52
CA ALA A 26 4.12 -9.18 4.30
C ALA A 26 3.23 -8.15 5.02
N GLU A 27 3.81 -7.04 5.48
CA GLU A 27 3.02 -5.92 6.03
C GLU A 27 2.29 -5.14 4.93
N ALA A 28 2.87 -5.04 3.73
CA ALA A 28 2.19 -4.47 2.57
C ALA A 28 0.97 -5.31 2.15
N GLU A 29 1.08 -6.65 2.14
CA GLU A 29 -0.06 -7.55 1.86
C GLU A 29 -1.19 -7.33 2.88
N LYS A 30 -0.88 -7.35 4.18
CA LYS A 30 -1.87 -7.11 5.24
C LYS A 30 -2.55 -5.75 5.13
N ALA A 31 -1.80 -4.71 4.73
CA ALA A 31 -2.37 -3.39 4.52
C ALA A 31 -3.37 -3.38 3.34
N GLY A 32 -3.06 -4.12 2.27
CA GLY A 32 -3.98 -4.37 1.16
C GLY A 32 -5.24 -5.11 1.61
N ASP A 33 -5.10 -6.18 2.39
CA ASP A 33 -6.23 -6.94 2.93
C ASP A 33 -7.12 -6.08 3.83
N TYR A 34 -6.51 -5.22 4.67
CA TYR A 34 -7.24 -4.25 5.48
C TYR A 34 -8.08 -3.31 4.61
N TYR A 35 -7.52 -2.77 3.53
CA TYR A 35 -8.24 -1.90 2.60
C TYR A 35 -9.45 -2.60 1.96
N VAL A 36 -9.30 -3.87 1.58
CA VAL A 36 -10.40 -4.70 1.05
C VAL A 36 -11.49 -4.91 2.12
N ILE A 37 -11.10 -5.27 3.35
CA ILE A 37 -12.03 -5.51 4.47
C ILE A 37 -12.83 -4.24 4.82
N GLN A 38 -12.20 -3.07 4.73
CA GLN A 38 -12.88 -1.78 4.95
C GLN A 38 -13.73 -1.31 3.76
N GLY A 39 -13.99 -2.18 2.77
CA GLY A 39 -14.82 -1.83 1.62
C GLY A 39 -14.17 -0.80 0.70
N TYR A 40 -12.83 -0.81 0.63
CA TYR A 40 -12.03 0.11 -0.18
C TYR A 40 -12.11 1.59 0.25
N ASP A 41 -12.25 1.83 1.56
CA ASP A 41 -12.26 3.18 2.12
C ASP A 41 -10.83 3.75 2.24
N ASP A 42 -10.51 4.72 1.38
CA ASP A 42 -9.22 5.44 1.38
C ASP A 42 -8.95 6.20 2.68
N THR A 43 -9.99 6.70 3.33
CA THR A 43 -9.90 7.41 4.60
C THR A 43 -9.57 6.43 5.72
N ALA A 44 -10.24 5.27 5.76
CA ALA A 44 -9.94 4.22 6.73
C ALA A 44 -8.49 3.73 6.57
N MET A 45 -8.05 3.44 5.35
CA MET A 45 -6.69 3.01 5.04
C MET A 45 -5.64 4.06 5.44
N SER A 46 -5.88 5.34 5.10
CA SER A 46 -4.96 6.42 5.49
C SER A 46 -4.88 6.58 7.02
N ARG A 47 -5.99 6.41 7.75
CA ARG A 47 -6.00 6.46 9.22
C ARG A 47 -5.26 5.27 9.83
N TYR A 48 -5.49 4.08 9.30
CA TYR A 48 -4.80 2.85 9.72
C TYR A 48 -3.28 2.96 9.57
N LEU A 49 -2.80 3.31 8.36
CA LEU A 49 -1.37 3.43 8.11
C LEU A 49 -0.72 4.52 8.96
N LYS A 50 -1.40 5.66 9.18
CA LYS A 50 -0.92 6.72 10.08
C LYS A 50 -0.78 6.20 11.52
N LEU A 51 -1.82 5.53 12.03
CA LEU A 51 -1.80 4.97 13.38
C LEU A 51 -0.65 3.97 13.56
N MET A 52 -0.43 3.09 12.59
CA MET A 52 0.64 2.09 12.64
C MET A 52 2.03 2.71 12.48
N ALA A 53 2.16 3.80 11.72
CA ALA A 53 3.41 4.56 11.58
C ALA A 53 3.81 5.29 12.88
N GLU A 54 2.82 5.76 13.64
CA GLU A 54 3.03 6.48 14.90
C GLU A 54 3.21 5.51 16.09
N ARG A 55 2.37 4.47 16.18
CA ARG A 55 2.25 3.57 17.34
C ARG A 55 2.00 2.11 16.93
N PRO A 56 3.00 1.40 16.37
CA PRO A 56 2.82 0.00 16.00
C PRO A 56 2.66 -0.90 17.24
N PRO A 57 1.81 -1.96 17.20
CA PRO A 57 1.59 -2.87 18.32
C PRO A 57 2.87 -3.58 18.79
N LEU A 58 3.73 -3.95 17.83
CA LEU A 58 5.04 -4.53 18.08
C LEU A 58 6.10 -3.41 18.01
N ARG A 59 6.70 -3.08 19.16
CA ARG A 59 7.56 -1.89 19.37
C ARG A 59 8.96 -1.98 18.74
N SER A 60 9.16 -2.80 17.70
CA SER A 60 10.44 -2.82 17.01
C SER A 60 10.57 -1.56 16.13
N ARG A 61 11.75 -0.92 16.14
CA ARG A 61 12.04 0.24 15.27
C ARG A 61 11.89 -0.12 13.78
N ARG A 62 12.12 -1.39 13.43
CA ARG A 62 11.97 -1.94 12.09
C ARG A 62 10.51 -1.94 11.64
N SER A 63 9.59 -2.44 12.47
CA SER A 63 8.15 -2.43 12.19
C SER A 63 7.63 -1.01 12.00
N GLN A 64 8.07 -0.06 12.83
CA GLN A 64 7.68 1.34 12.69
C GLN A 64 8.15 1.96 11.37
N ARG A 65 9.39 1.65 10.93
CA ARG A 65 9.92 2.11 9.63
C ARG A 65 9.07 1.62 8.46
N HIS A 66 8.70 0.34 8.46
CA HIS A 66 7.87 -0.23 7.39
C HIS A 66 6.51 0.47 7.28
N PHE A 67 5.81 0.70 8.40
CA PHE A 67 4.53 1.43 8.37
C PHE A 67 4.66 2.91 8.00
N ARG A 68 5.74 3.59 8.39
CA ARG A 68 6.01 4.97 7.92
C ARG A 68 6.21 5.01 6.41
N ASN A 69 6.93 4.03 5.87
CA ASN A 69 7.17 3.93 4.43
C ASN A 69 5.88 3.60 3.68
N LEU A 70 5.08 2.64 4.16
CA LEU A 70 3.75 2.34 3.62
C LEU A 70 2.83 3.56 3.64
N TRP A 71 2.80 4.31 4.74
CA TRP A 71 2.02 5.54 4.83
C TRP A 71 2.51 6.62 3.85
N THR A 72 3.82 6.72 3.65
CA THR A 72 4.44 7.63 2.68
C THR A 72 4.04 7.26 1.25
N ILE A 73 4.14 5.99 0.89
CA ILE A 73 3.68 5.45 -0.40
C ILE A 73 2.20 5.79 -0.60
N TRP A 74 1.34 5.40 0.35
CA TRP A 74 -0.10 5.59 0.22
C TRP A 74 -0.50 7.05 0.02
N ARG A 75 0.09 7.98 0.79
CA ARG A 75 -0.20 9.42 0.64
C ARG A 75 0.40 10.02 -0.62
N GLY A 76 1.53 9.49 -1.09
CA GLY A 76 2.18 9.92 -2.33
C GLY A 76 1.57 9.29 -3.59
N TRP A 77 0.68 8.31 -3.43
CA TRP A 77 0.10 7.57 -4.55
C TRP A 77 -0.99 8.38 -5.25
N GLN A 78 -0.57 9.26 -6.16
CA GLN A 78 -1.43 10.11 -6.98
C GLN A 78 -2.01 9.32 -8.16
N THR A 79 -2.94 8.43 -7.85
CA THR A 79 -3.64 7.60 -8.85
C THR A 79 -5.08 8.07 -9.04
N THR A 80 -5.61 7.88 -10.25
CA THR A 80 -7.05 8.03 -10.54
C THR A 80 -7.83 6.76 -10.22
N LEU A 81 -7.15 5.65 -9.89
CA LEU A 81 -7.79 4.40 -9.51
C LEU A 81 -8.53 4.57 -8.19
N GLN A 82 -9.69 3.93 -8.10
CA GLN A 82 -10.54 3.97 -6.91
C GLN A 82 -11.00 2.55 -6.57
N GLY A 83 -11.39 2.37 -5.31
CA GLY A 83 -12.09 1.17 -4.89
C GLY A 83 -11.31 -0.11 -5.18
N GLN A 84 -12.00 -1.05 -5.83
CA GLN A 84 -11.45 -2.35 -6.19
C GLN A 84 -10.25 -2.26 -7.13
N ASP A 85 -10.16 -1.28 -8.02
CA ASP A 85 -9.06 -1.19 -8.97
C ASP A 85 -7.77 -0.71 -8.31
N LYS A 86 -7.89 0.21 -7.33
CA LYS A 86 -6.77 0.59 -6.47
C LYS A 86 -6.29 -0.59 -5.63
N ALA A 87 -7.20 -1.42 -5.13
CA ALA A 87 -6.86 -2.66 -4.44
C ALA A 87 -6.16 -3.68 -5.35
N ARG A 88 -6.61 -3.82 -6.61
CA ARG A 88 -5.95 -4.66 -7.61
C ARG A 88 -4.54 -4.17 -7.92
N ALA A 89 -4.37 -2.87 -8.15
CA ALA A 89 -3.06 -2.28 -8.37
C ALA A 89 -2.14 -2.50 -7.16
N TRP A 90 -2.66 -2.38 -5.94
CA TRP A 90 -1.92 -2.69 -4.73
C TRP A 90 -1.46 -4.15 -4.69
N GLY A 91 -2.40 -5.08 -4.89
CA GLY A 91 -2.09 -6.51 -4.87
C GLY A 91 -1.11 -6.94 -5.96
N TRP A 92 -1.20 -6.36 -7.16
CA TRP A 92 -0.22 -6.60 -8.22
C TRP A 92 1.14 -5.99 -7.89
N GLY A 93 1.18 -4.75 -7.40
CA GLY A 93 2.46 -4.10 -7.05
C GLY A 93 3.20 -4.83 -5.95
N VAL A 94 2.49 -5.37 -4.96
CA VAL A 94 3.11 -6.21 -3.92
C VAL A 94 3.63 -7.53 -4.50
N ARG A 95 2.91 -8.17 -5.44
CA ARG A 95 3.39 -9.40 -6.11
C ARG A 95 4.59 -9.15 -7.00
N MET A 96 4.65 -8.01 -7.69
CA MET A 96 5.76 -7.62 -8.56
C MET A 96 7.01 -7.22 -7.78
N ALA A 97 6.86 -6.77 -6.53
CA ALA A 97 7.97 -6.41 -5.66
C ALA A 97 8.62 -7.61 -4.94
N LYS A 98 8.01 -8.80 -4.99
CA LYS A 98 8.55 -10.05 -4.45
C LYS A 98 9.63 -10.62 -5.36
#